data_AF-A0A8D2N644-F1
#
_entry.id   AF-A0A8D2N644-F1
#
_cell.length_a   1.000
_cell.length_b   1.000
_cell.length_c   1.000
_cell.angle_alpha   90.00
_cell.angle_beta   90.00
_cell.angle_gamma   90.00
#
_symmetry.space_group_name_H-M   'P 1'
#
loop_
_entity.id
_entity.type
_entity.pdbx_description
1 polymer ?
#
loop_
_entity_poly.entity_id
_entity_poly.type
_entity_poly.pdbx_seq_one_letter_code
_entity_poly.pdbx_strand_id
1 'polypeptide(L)'
;PPCLGSSRFRRVPSVPPVIPQHPRVSSAPPGRPVSPQPLPFSPRPYPFSPSGPYCSLGQKPREEDPKSSVVCLCSEYRGLVKHTGGCHCGAVRFEVWASADLHVFNCNCSICTKKQNRHFIVPASRFKLLKGADNLTTYTFNTHRAQHTFCKTCGVQSFYTPRSNPDGYGIAPHCLDDGTVQTIITEDINGKEWEKAVREHKTIRDMSKP
;
A
#
# COMPACT_ATOMS: atom_id res chain seq x y z
N PRO A 1 -60.66 -85.30 -0.09
CA PRO A 1 -59.21 -85.41 0.22
C PRO A 1 -58.39 -85.77 -1.04
N PRO A 2 -57.12 -85.33 -1.22
CA PRO A 2 -56.37 -84.29 -0.53
C PRO A 2 -55.56 -83.35 -1.48
N CYS A 3 -54.81 -82.41 -0.87
CA CYS A 3 -53.50 -81.85 -1.26
C CYS A 3 -53.33 -80.87 -2.45
N LEU A 4 -53.13 -79.60 -2.07
CA LEU A 4 -51.92 -78.76 -2.25
C LEU A 4 -51.24 -78.64 -3.62
N GLY A 5 -50.97 -77.39 -4.02
CA GLY A 5 -49.65 -77.03 -4.53
C GLY A 5 -49.57 -76.18 -5.80
N SER A 6 -49.74 -74.86 -5.61
CA SER A 6 -49.09 -73.76 -6.35
C SER A 6 -48.59 -73.96 -7.78
N SER A 7 -49.10 -73.15 -8.73
CA SER A 7 -48.27 -72.64 -9.82
C SER A 7 -48.59 -71.17 -10.11
N ARG A 8 -47.54 -70.46 -10.50
CA ARG A 8 -47.37 -69.01 -10.40
C ARG A 8 -48.14 -68.28 -11.49
N PHE A 9 -49.03 -67.35 -11.14
CA PHE A 9 -49.56 -66.39 -12.10
C PHE A 9 -48.48 -65.35 -12.44
N ARG A 10 -48.06 -65.35 -13.71
CA ARG A 10 -47.13 -64.38 -14.29
C ARG A 10 -47.75 -62.99 -14.22
N ARG A 11 -47.09 -62.05 -13.53
CA ARG A 11 -47.40 -60.63 -13.64
C ARG A 11 -46.93 -60.14 -15.01
N VAL A 12 -47.85 -59.56 -15.78
CA VAL A 12 -47.54 -58.80 -16.99
C VAL A 12 -46.82 -57.53 -16.55
N PRO A 13 -45.59 -57.23 -17.03
CA PRO A 13 -44.93 -55.97 -16.70
C PRO A 13 -45.64 -54.82 -17.41
N SER A 14 -46.12 -53.87 -16.61
CA SER A 14 -46.67 -52.59 -17.08
C SER A 14 -45.56 -51.77 -17.74
N VAL A 15 -45.74 -51.41 -19.01
CA VAL A 15 -44.85 -50.49 -19.73
C VAL A 15 -44.98 -49.10 -19.10
N PRO A 16 -43.88 -48.48 -18.63
CA PRO A 16 -43.94 -47.12 -18.09
C PRO A 16 -44.19 -46.10 -19.23
N PRO A 17 -44.91 -45.00 -18.98
CA PRO A 17 -45.18 -44.00 -20.01
C PRO A 17 -43.88 -43.31 -20.44
N VAL A 18 -43.75 -43.12 -21.75
CA VAL A 18 -42.64 -42.37 -22.38
C VAL A 18 -42.80 -40.89 -22.03
N ILE A 19 -41.87 -40.37 -21.21
CA ILE A 19 -41.80 -38.94 -20.90
C ILE A 19 -41.28 -38.22 -22.16
N PRO A 20 -41.98 -37.20 -22.69
CA PRO A 20 -41.49 -36.42 -23.82
C PRO A 20 -40.21 -35.69 -23.41
N GLN A 21 -39.10 -35.96 -24.11
CA GLN A 21 -37.89 -35.19 -23.89
C GLN A 21 -38.08 -33.80 -24.49
N HIS A 22 -38.16 -32.77 -23.64
CA HIS A 22 -38.03 -31.39 -24.09
C HIS A 22 -36.66 -31.20 -24.77
N PRO A 23 -36.58 -30.44 -25.88
CA PRO A 23 -35.31 -30.16 -26.52
C PRO A 23 -34.40 -29.47 -25.52
N ARG A 24 -33.21 -30.04 -25.35
CA ARG A 24 -32.16 -29.50 -24.49
C ARG A 24 -31.77 -28.14 -25.08
N VAL A 25 -32.24 -27.06 -24.47
CA VAL A 25 -31.71 -25.72 -24.76
C VAL A 25 -30.27 -25.73 -24.27
N SER A 26 -29.34 -25.87 -25.20
CA SER A 26 -27.92 -25.67 -24.95
C SER A 26 -27.73 -24.18 -24.65
N SER A 27 -27.86 -23.80 -23.37
CA SER A 27 -27.36 -22.51 -22.92
C SER A 27 -25.84 -22.57 -23.01
N ALA A 28 -25.30 -22.07 -24.11
CA ALA A 28 -23.88 -21.75 -24.19
C ALA A 28 -23.53 -20.87 -22.97
N PRO A 29 -22.44 -21.15 -22.24
CA PRO A 29 -22.01 -20.29 -21.16
C PRO A 29 -21.77 -18.88 -21.72
N PRO A 30 -22.10 -17.81 -20.98
CA PRO A 30 -21.83 -16.45 -21.43
C PRO A 30 -20.33 -16.36 -21.75
N GLY A 31 -20.04 -15.92 -22.98
CA GLY A 31 -18.68 -15.77 -23.48
C GLY A 31 -17.84 -15.00 -22.46
N ARG A 32 -16.67 -15.55 -22.10
CA ARG A 32 -15.68 -14.81 -21.31
C ARG A 32 -15.44 -13.47 -22.02
N PRO A 33 -15.45 -12.33 -21.31
CA PRO A 33 -14.93 -11.10 -21.88
C PRO A 33 -13.48 -11.39 -22.29
N VAL A 34 -13.19 -11.21 -23.56
CA VAL A 34 -11.84 -11.33 -24.11
C VAL A 34 -11.01 -10.26 -23.40
N SER A 35 -10.07 -10.67 -22.54
CA SER A 35 -9.10 -9.74 -21.96
C SER A 35 -8.41 -9.00 -23.11
N PRO A 36 -8.32 -7.67 -23.08
CA PRO A 36 -7.46 -6.96 -24.02
C PRO A 36 -6.05 -7.53 -23.87
N GLN A 37 -5.51 -8.06 -24.96
CA GLN A 37 -4.10 -8.44 -25.05
C GLN A 37 -3.26 -7.25 -24.57
N PRO A 38 -2.28 -7.45 -23.65
CA PRO A 38 -1.42 -6.36 -23.24
C PRO A 38 -0.66 -5.86 -24.47
N LEU A 39 -0.87 -4.60 -24.82
CA LEU A 39 -0.09 -3.94 -25.86
C LEU A 39 1.39 -4.03 -25.47
N PRO A 40 2.31 -4.27 -26.43
CA PRO A 40 3.73 -4.26 -26.14
C PRO A 40 4.11 -2.88 -25.58
N PHE A 41 4.60 -2.87 -24.34
CA PHE A 41 5.19 -1.68 -23.72
C PHE A 41 6.44 -1.29 -24.52
N SER A 42 6.26 -0.43 -25.52
CA SER A 42 7.38 0.29 -26.13
C SER A 42 7.87 1.30 -25.09
N PRO A 43 9.12 1.23 -24.60
CA PRO A 43 9.67 2.29 -23.78
C PRO A 43 9.80 3.52 -24.67
N ARG A 44 8.94 4.53 -24.46
CA ARG A 44 9.19 5.85 -25.03
C ARG A 44 10.37 6.46 -24.27
N PRO A 45 11.46 6.86 -24.94
CA PRO A 45 12.53 7.59 -24.29
C PRO A 45 11.99 8.94 -23.84
N TYR A 46 11.94 9.18 -22.53
CA TYR A 46 11.66 10.51 -22.01
C TYR A 46 12.85 11.42 -22.31
N PRO A 47 12.69 12.53 -23.04
CA PRO A 47 13.71 13.54 -23.14
C PRO A 47 13.52 14.48 -21.95
N PHE A 48 14.12 14.16 -20.80
CA PHE A 48 14.33 15.16 -19.76
C PHE A 48 15.82 15.31 -19.52
N SER A 49 16.37 16.28 -20.25
CA SER A 49 17.62 16.94 -19.94
C SER A 49 17.47 17.64 -18.57
N PRO A 50 18.30 17.37 -17.57
CA PRO A 50 18.26 18.12 -16.32
C PRO A 50 19.03 19.43 -16.51
N SER A 51 18.38 20.44 -17.11
CA SER A 51 18.79 21.84 -16.92
C SER A 51 18.12 22.39 -15.66
N GLY A 52 18.51 21.82 -14.52
CA GLY A 52 18.25 22.36 -13.19
C GLY A 52 19.59 22.38 -12.44
N PRO A 53 19.83 23.36 -11.55
CA PRO A 53 21.16 23.58 -11.00
C PRO A 53 21.58 22.39 -10.14
N TYR A 54 22.42 21.53 -10.72
CA TYR A 54 23.18 20.56 -9.95
C TYR A 54 24.21 21.36 -9.17
N CYS A 55 24.06 21.46 -7.84
CA CYS A 55 25.11 21.98 -6.98
C CYS A 55 26.33 21.06 -7.11
N SER A 56 27.27 21.43 -7.98
CA SER A 56 28.60 20.84 -8.04
C SER A 56 29.28 21.07 -6.70
N LEU A 57 29.37 20.02 -5.89
CA LEU A 57 30.22 19.95 -4.72
C LEU A 57 31.64 20.35 -5.13
N GLY A 58 32.15 21.46 -4.59
CA GLY A 58 33.60 21.75 -4.67
C GLY A 58 34.06 23.19 -4.93
N GLN A 59 33.19 24.19 -5.03
CA GLN A 59 33.65 25.59 -5.10
C GLN A 59 33.30 26.36 -3.82
N LYS A 60 34.34 26.88 -3.15
CA LYS A 60 34.20 27.76 -1.97
C LYS A 60 33.33 28.98 -2.35
N PRO A 61 32.38 29.41 -1.50
CA PRO A 61 31.64 30.64 -1.75
C PRO A 61 32.60 31.84 -1.81
N ARG A 62 32.48 32.66 -2.85
CA ARG A 62 33.03 34.02 -2.84
C ARG A 62 32.13 34.91 -1.99
N GLU A 63 32.79 35.85 -1.34
CA GLU A 63 32.27 36.79 -0.36
C GLU A 63 31.24 37.78 -0.95
N GLU A 64 30.10 37.90 -0.24
CA GLU A 64 29.14 39.03 -0.12
C GLU A 64 28.15 39.37 -1.26
N ASP A 65 26.85 39.31 -0.91
CA ASP A 65 25.85 40.35 -1.25
C ASP A 65 24.74 40.39 -0.15
N PRO A 66 24.59 41.45 0.65
CA PRO A 66 23.81 41.43 1.90
C PRO A 66 22.30 41.66 1.75
N LYS A 67 21.72 41.62 0.54
CA LYS A 67 20.27 41.87 0.30
C LYS A 67 19.54 40.87 -0.59
N SER A 68 20.14 39.72 -0.89
CA SER A 68 19.47 38.62 -1.57
C SER A 68 19.03 37.58 -0.54
N SER A 69 17.78 37.66 -0.09
CA SER A 69 17.14 36.63 0.75
C SER A 69 16.79 35.38 -0.05
N VAL A 70 17.76 34.82 -0.77
CA VAL A 70 17.69 33.43 -1.25
C VAL A 70 18.11 32.57 -0.06
N VAL A 71 17.15 32.25 0.79
CA VAL A 71 17.35 31.23 1.83
C VAL A 71 17.55 29.91 1.08
N CYS A 72 18.80 29.49 0.97
CA CYS A 72 19.17 28.23 0.35
C CYS A 72 18.56 27.11 1.21
N LEU A 73 17.47 26.51 0.72
CA LEU A 73 16.72 25.39 1.35
C LEU A 73 17.59 24.14 1.62
N CYS A 74 18.87 24.16 1.27
CA CYS A 74 19.85 23.09 1.47
C CYS A 74 20.26 22.86 2.94
N SER A 75 19.92 23.75 3.88
CA SER A 75 20.33 23.57 5.30
C SER A 75 19.49 22.52 6.04
N GLU A 76 18.18 22.44 5.76
CA GLU A 76 17.23 21.59 6.51
C GLU A 76 17.21 20.11 6.05
N TYR A 77 17.90 19.79 4.95
CA TYR A 77 17.90 18.45 4.33
C TYR A 77 19.28 17.81 4.22
N ARG A 78 20.26 18.27 5.00
CA ARG A 78 21.61 17.66 4.99
C ARG A 78 21.51 16.17 5.35
N GLY A 79 21.89 15.30 4.41
CA GLY A 79 21.85 13.85 4.57
C GLY A 79 20.53 13.19 4.20
N LEU A 80 19.54 13.96 3.73
CA LEU A 80 18.28 13.42 3.23
C LEU A 80 18.28 13.33 1.71
N VAL A 81 17.71 12.27 1.18
CA VAL A 81 17.45 12.08 -0.25
C VAL A 81 15.94 12.11 -0.51
N LYS A 82 15.57 12.42 -1.74
CA LYS A 82 14.18 12.41 -2.14
C LYS A 82 13.79 11.01 -2.61
N HIS A 83 12.84 10.41 -1.91
CA HIS A 83 12.17 9.18 -2.33
C HIS A 83 10.84 9.51 -2.98
N THR A 84 10.47 8.75 -4.00
CA THR A 84 9.12 8.74 -4.55
C THR A 84 8.42 7.43 -4.21
N GLY A 85 7.11 7.43 -4.21
CA GLY A 85 6.33 6.24 -3.89
C GLY A 85 4.86 6.42 -4.17
N GLY A 86 4.09 5.38 -3.88
CA GLY A 86 2.66 5.41 -4.09
C GLY A 86 1.95 4.11 -3.73
N CYS A 87 0.66 4.07 -4.03
CA CYS A 87 -0.10 2.83 -3.93
C CYS A 87 0.16 1.93 -5.15
N HIS A 88 -0.20 0.65 -5.04
CA HIS A 88 0.02 -0.34 -6.10
C HIS A 88 -0.56 0.05 -7.47
N CYS A 89 -1.77 0.63 -7.51
CA CYS A 89 -2.40 1.01 -8.78
C CYS A 89 -1.91 2.36 -9.34
N GLY A 90 -1.01 3.06 -8.65
CA GLY A 90 -0.47 4.37 -9.08
C GLY A 90 -1.46 5.53 -9.01
N ALA A 91 -2.68 5.32 -8.51
CA ALA A 91 -3.67 6.39 -8.34
C ALA A 91 -3.26 7.41 -7.26
N VAL A 92 -2.52 6.95 -6.24
CA VAL A 92 -1.94 7.78 -5.17
C VAL A 92 -0.43 7.80 -5.35
N ARG A 93 0.16 8.99 -5.42
CA ARG A 93 1.61 9.20 -5.58
C ARG A 93 2.10 10.30 -4.65
N PHE A 94 3.29 10.14 -4.09
CA PHE A 94 3.90 11.12 -3.18
C PHE A 94 5.42 11.19 -3.38
N GLU A 95 6.01 12.24 -2.83
CA GLU A 95 7.45 12.35 -2.59
C GLU A 95 7.71 12.60 -1.10
N VAL A 96 8.84 12.09 -0.61
CA VAL A 96 9.26 12.21 0.79
C VAL A 96 10.76 12.38 0.88
N TRP A 97 11.22 13.25 1.78
CA TRP A 97 12.63 13.43 2.07
C TRP A 97 13.00 12.67 3.34
N ALA A 98 13.84 11.64 3.20
CA ALA A 98 14.30 10.78 4.29
C ALA A 98 15.76 10.34 4.04
N SER A 99 16.37 9.69 5.02
CA SER A 99 17.69 9.06 4.84
C SER A 99 17.60 7.92 3.82
N ALA A 100 18.65 7.70 3.03
CA ALA A 100 18.75 6.52 2.18
C ALA A 100 18.82 5.22 3.03
N ASP A 101 19.32 5.32 4.26
CA ASP A 101 19.32 4.27 5.27
C ASP A 101 18.09 4.43 6.16
N LEU A 102 17.07 3.62 5.92
CA LEU A 102 15.76 3.75 6.58
C LEU A 102 15.74 3.01 7.91
N HIS A 103 15.35 3.74 8.96
CA HIS A 103 14.97 3.14 10.24
C HIS A 103 13.45 2.90 10.29
N VAL A 104 13.05 1.64 10.23
CA VAL A 104 11.66 1.20 10.07
C VAL A 104 11.17 0.56 11.36
N PHE A 105 9.97 0.94 11.78
CA PHE A 105 9.30 0.36 12.95
C PHE A 105 8.33 -0.75 12.52
N ASN A 106 8.42 -1.88 13.21
CA ASN A 106 7.54 -3.03 13.04
C ASN A 106 6.69 -3.23 14.30
N CYS A 107 5.44 -2.75 14.25
CA CYS A 107 4.54 -2.74 15.40
C CYS A 107 3.62 -3.97 15.42
N ASN A 108 3.50 -4.62 16.58
CA ASN A 108 2.69 -5.84 16.76
C ASN A 108 1.23 -5.60 17.25
N CYS A 109 0.72 -4.36 17.20
CA CYS A 109 -0.68 -4.11 17.57
C CYS A 109 -1.64 -4.80 16.57
N SER A 110 -2.91 -4.97 16.95
CA SER A 110 -3.87 -5.78 16.18
C SER A 110 -4.04 -5.33 14.73
N ILE A 111 -4.12 -4.02 14.48
CA ILE A 111 -4.24 -3.48 13.11
C ILE A 111 -2.92 -3.59 12.33
N CYS A 112 -1.77 -3.30 12.96
CA CYS A 112 -0.47 -3.37 12.30
C CYS A 112 -0.10 -4.80 11.93
N THR A 113 -0.41 -5.76 12.80
CA THR A 113 -0.25 -7.20 12.52
C THR A 113 -1.08 -7.63 11.31
N LYS A 114 -2.35 -7.22 11.23
CA LYS A 114 -3.23 -7.56 10.10
C LYS A 114 -2.80 -6.90 8.79
N LYS A 115 -2.26 -5.68 8.85
CA LYS A 115 -1.78 -4.93 7.68
C LYS A 115 -0.33 -5.24 7.28
N GLN A 116 0.42 -5.94 8.12
CA GLN A 116 1.89 -6.02 8.02
C GLN A 116 2.51 -4.61 7.93
N ASN A 117 2.03 -3.69 8.76
CA ASN A 117 2.36 -2.26 8.68
C ASN A 117 3.74 -1.96 9.28
N ARG A 118 4.77 -2.12 8.45
CA ARG A 118 6.13 -1.61 8.70
C ARG A 118 6.23 -0.19 8.17
N HIS A 119 6.78 0.74 8.94
CA HIS A 119 6.85 2.15 8.52
C HIS A 119 8.01 2.90 9.17
N PHE A 120 8.56 3.89 8.45
CA PHE A 120 9.42 4.93 9.03
C PHE A 120 8.62 6.22 9.16
N ILE A 121 9.03 7.12 10.06
CA ILE A 121 8.28 8.34 10.37
C ILE A 121 9.06 9.55 9.86
N VAL A 122 8.35 10.47 9.21
CA VAL A 122 8.87 11.78 8.79
C VAL A 122 7.96 12.91 9.29
N PRO A 123 8.51 14.11 9.55
CA PRO A 123 7.71 15.32 9.75
C PRO A 123 6.85 15.62 8.53
N ALA A 124 5.68 16.25 8.72
CA ALA A 124 4.81 16.64 7.62
C ALA A 124 5.49 17.59 6.62
N SER A 125 6.45 18.41 7.06
CA SER A 125 7.24 19.30 6.20
C SER A 125 8.08 18.55 5.15
N ARG A 126 8.40 17.27 5.41
CA ARG A 126 9.22 16.43 4.52
C ARG A 126 8.38 15.50 3.64
N PHE A 127 7.06 15.64 3.63
CA PHE A 127 6.16 14.82 2.84
C PHE A 127 5.32 15.68 1.91
N LYS A 128 5.14 15.23 0.67
CA LYS A 128 4.26 15.89 -0.29
C LYS A 128 3.45 14.87 -1.08
N LEU A 129 2.13 15.00 -1.00
CA LEU A 129 1.22 14.26 -1.86
C LEU A 129 1.22 14.89 -3.26
N LEU A 130 1.53 14.08 -4.28
CA LEU A 130 1.60 14.52 -5.68
C LEU A 130 0.30 14.25 -6.43
N LYS A 131 -0.40 13.16 -6.10
CA LYS A 131 -1.63 12.73 -6.79
C LYS A 131 -2.53 11.89 -5.88
N GLY A 132 -3.83 11.95 -6.12
CA GLY A 132 -4.80 10.97 -5.63
C GLY A 132 -5.42 11.31 -4.27
N ALA A 133 -5.46 12.59 -3.89
CA ALA A 133 -6.10 13.04 -2.66
C ALA A 133 -7.57 12.61 -2.56
N ASP A 134 -8.28 12.66 -3.69
CA ASP A 134 -9.66 12.19 -3.88
C ASP A 134 -9.79 10.67 -3.84
N ASN A 135 -8.69 9.94 -4.05
CA ASN A 135 -8.64 8.48 -4.06
C ASN A 135 -8.17 7.86 -2.73
N LEU A 136 -8.03 8.69 -1.70
CA LEU A 136 -7.73 8.26 -0.34
C LEU A 136 -9.01 8.10 0.47
N THR A 137 -8.98 7.14 1.39
CA THR A 137 -9.97 6.99 2.44
C THR A 137 -9.26 6.70 3.76
N THR A 138 -9.90 7.03 4.87
CA THR A 138 -9.28 6.97 6.20
C THR A 138 -10.12 6.13 7.14
N TYR A 139 -9.45 5.19 7.82
CA TYR A 139 -10.02 4.43 8.91
C TYR A 139 -9.42 4.89 10.25
N THR A 140 -10.25 5.10 11.26
CA THR A 140 -9.83 5.46 12.62
C THR A 140 -10.57 4.58 13.63
N PHE A 141 -9.95 4.31 14.77
CA PHE A 141 -10.54 3.54 15.86
C PHE A 141 -9.89 3.90 17.20
N ASN A 142 -10.44 3.37 18.30
CA ASN A 142 -9.96 3.56 19.67
C ASN A 142 -9.88 5.05 20.04
N THR A 143 -8.69 5.66 20.07
CA THR A 143 -8.52 7.08 20.41
C THR A 143 -8.78 8.02 19.23
N HIS A 144 -9.01 7.48 18.03
CA HIS A 144 -9.19 8.22 16.77
C HIS A 144 -8.03 9.16 16.41
N ARG A 145 -6.88 9.03 17.08
CA ARG A 145 -5.66 9.83 16.82
C ARG A 145 -4.89 9.32 15.61
N ALA A 146 -4.78 8.00 15.46
CA ALA A 146 -4.16 7.42 14.27
C ALA A 146 -5.16 7.50 13.11
N GLN A 147 -4.70 8.03 11.98
CA GLN A 147 -5.46 8.10 10.74
C GLN A 147 -4.87 7.10 9.76
N HIS A 148 -5.50 5.93 9.64
CA HIS A 148 -5.07 4.90 8.71
C HIS A 148 -5.59 5.21 7.31
N THR A 149 -4.83 6.01 6.57
CA THR A 149 -5.16 6.51 5.24
C THR A 149 -4.71 5.52 4.16
N PHE A 150 -5.58 5.08 3.26
CA PHE A 150 -5.23 4.13 2.20
C PHE A 150 -5.98 4.39 0.89
N CYS A 151 -5.47 3.81 -0.19
CA CYS A 151 -6.06 3.93 -1.52
C CYS A 151 -7.41 3.20 -1.58
N LYS A 152 -8.50 3.90 -1.92
CA LYS A 152 -9.83 3.30 -2.06
C LYS A 152 -9.96 2.33 -3.24
N THR A 153 -9.07 2.43 -4.24
CA THR A 153 -9.06 1.55 -5.42
C THR A 153 -8.38 0.22 -5.17
N CYS A 154 -7.19 0.22 -4.55
CA CYS A 154 -6.38 -1.00 -4.40
C CYS A 154 -6.13 -1.43 -2.94
N GLY A 155 -6.66 -0.69 -1.96
CA GLY A 155 -6.54 -1.01 -0.53
C GLY A 155 -5.16 -0.75 0.10
N VAL A 156 -4.15 -0.41 -0.69
CA VAL A 156 -2.77 -0.21 -0.20
C VAL A 156 -2.66 1.05 0.66
N GLN A 157 -2.09 0.88 1.86
CA GLN A 157 -1.73 1.95 2.79
C GLN A 157 -0.28 2.36 2.56
N SER A 158 -0.04 3.28 1.63
CA SER A 158 1.32 3.73 1.31
C SER A 158 1.90 4.71 2.34
N PHE A 159 1.04 5.47 3.01
CA PHE A 159 1.39 6.31 4.16
C PHE A 159 0.17 6.44 5.08
N TYR A 160 0.39 6.87 6.33
CA TYR A 160 -0.69 7.13 7.28
C TYR A 160 -0.23 8.10 8.36
N THR A 161 -1.14 8.67 9.16
CA THR A 161 -0.77 9.49 10.33
C THR A 161 -0.76 8.61 11.58
N PRO A 162 0.41 8.30 12.17
CA PRO A 162 0.51 7.46 13.34
C PRO A 162 0.01 8.16 14.61
N ARG A 163 -0.43 7.38 15.60
CA ARG A 163 -0.88 7.92 16.91
C ARG A 163 0.23 8.66 17.65
N SER A 164 1.48 8.20 17.55
CA SER A 164 2.62 8.79 18.25
C SER A 164 3.06 10.13 17.69
N ASN A 165 2.82 10.35 16.40
CA ASN A 165 3.34 11.48 15.64
C ASN A 165 2.22 12.05 14.75
N PRO A 166 1.24 12.75 15.36
CA PRO A 166 0.08 13.29 14.63
C PRO A 166 0.45 14.43 13.66
N ASP A 167 1.63 15.01 13.83
CA ASP A 167 2.25 16.07 13.03
C ASP A 167 3.18 15.51 11.93
N GLY A 168 3.21 14.19 11.73
CA GLY A 168 4.02 13.52 10.73
C GLY A 168 3.28 12.41 9.99
N TYR A 169 4.03 11.73 9.13
CA TYR A 169 3.54 10.59 8.37
C TYR A 169 4.41 9.37 8.60
N GLY A 170 3.76 8.22 8.82
CA GLY A 170 4.37 6.91 8.74
C GLY A 170 4.31 6.42 7.30
N ILE A 171 5.45 6.24 6.65
CA ILE A 171 5.57 5.81 5.26
C ILE A 171 5.89 4.32 5.22
N ALA A 172 5.14 3.56 4.43
CA ALA A 172 5.41 2.15 4.22
C ALA A 172 6.60 1.99 3.26
N PRO A 173 7.74 1.38 3.66
CA PRO A 173 8.94 1.33 2.84
C PRO A 173 8.74 0.49 1.57
N HIS A 174 7.87 -0.53 1.62
CA HIS A 174 7.52 -1.36 0.47
C HIS A 174 6.62 -0.63 -0.57
N CYS A 175 6.24 0.61 -0.32
CA CYS A 175 5.49 1.47 -1.24
C CYS A 175 6.37 2.58 -1.84
N LEU A 176 7.68 2.60 -1.53
CA LEU A 176 8.64 3.45 -2.22
C LEU A 176 9.00 2.81 -3.57
N ASP A 177 9.29 3.65 -4.55
CA ASP A 177 9.85 3.17 -5.81
C ASP A 177 11.34 2.83 -5.64
N ASP A 178 11.83 1.94 -6.49
CA ASP A 178 13.23 1.49 -6.44
C ASP A 178 14.22 2.63 -6.73
N GLY A 179 15.40 2.55 -6.12
CA GLY A 179 16.59 3.30 -6.54
C GLY A 179 17.20 4.27 -5.52
N THR A 180 16.47 4.67 -4.49
CA THR A 180 16.97 5.67 -3.50
C THR A 180 17.18 5.11 -2.09
N VAL A 181 16.61 3.94 -1.79
CA VAL A 181 16.81 3.23 -0.53
C VAL A 181 18.06 2.36 -0.62
N GLN A 182 18.96 2.48 0.35
CA GLN A 182 20.20 1.70 0.42
C GLN A 182 20.10 0.58 1.45
N THR A 183 19.70 0.91 2.67
CA THR A 183 19.54 -0.07 3.75
C THR A 183 18.22 0.13 4.49
N ILE A 184 17.72 -0.96 5.09
CA ILE A 184 16.54 -0.94 5.95
C ILE A 184 16.89 -1.65 7.25
N ILE A 185 16.91 -0.90 8.35
CA ILE A 185 17.04 -1.43 9.71
C ILE A 185 15.64 -1.45 10.33
N THR A 186 15.24 -2.59 10.89
CA THR A 186 13.91 -2.75 11.49
C THR A 186 14.01 -2.83 13.02
N GLU A 187 13.26 -2.00 13.72
CA GLU A 187 13.05 -2.04 15.18
C GLU A 187 11.63 -2.55 15.48
N ASP A 188 11.52 -3.58 16.32
CA ASP A 188 10.22 -4.11 16.74
C ASP A 188 9.64 -3.28 17.90
N ILE A 189 8.35 -2.97 17.81
CA ILE A 189 7.61 -2.24 18.84
C ILE A 189 6.47 -3.09 19.37
N ASN A 190 6.40 -3.21 20.70
CA ASN A 190 5.27 -3.82 21.38
C ASN A 190 4.06 -2.87 21.45
N GLY A 191 3.28 -2.84 20.38
CA GLY A 191 2.04 -2.08 20.29
C GLY A 191 0.84 -2.70 21.03
N LYS A 192 0.94 -3.92 21.56
CA LYS A 192 -0.10 -4.51 22.43
C LYS A 192 -0.11 -3.85 23.82
N GLU A 193 1.06 -3.49 24.32
CA GLU A 193 1.25 -2.79 25.60
C GLU A 193 1.66 -1.33 25.39
N TRP A 194 0.92 -0.61 24.54
CA TRP A 194 1.28 0.73 24.06
C TRP A 194 1.66 1.71 25.18
N GLU A 195 0.92 1.75 26.28
CA GLU A 195 1.18 2.68 27.40
C GLU A 195 2.52 2.41 28.09
N LYS A 196 2.95 1.15 28.13
CA LYS A 196 4.25 0.75 28.66
C LYS A 196 5.36 1.02 27.64
N ALA A 197 5.15 0.62 26.38
CA ALA A 197 6.11 0.82 25.30
C ALA A 197 6.47 2.30 25.08
N VAL A 198 5.49 3.22 25.18
CA VAL A 198 5.75 4.67 25.02
C VAL A 198 6.54 5.27 26.20
N ARG A 199 6.47 4.67 27.40
CA ARG A 199 7.30 5.11 28.54
C ARG A 199 8.75 4.65 28.38
N GLU A 200 8.97 3.49 27.78
CA GLU A 200 10.28 2.85 27.64
C GLU A 200 11.02 3.30 26.36
N HIS A 201 10.31 3.46 25.23
CA HIS A 201 10.88 3.95 23.96
C HIS A 201 10.64 5.45 23.78
N LYS A 202 11.57 6.27 24.28
CA LYS A 202 11.51 7.75 24.13
C LYS A 202 11.69 8.22 22.68
N THR A 203 12.36 7.42 21.83
CA THR A 203 12.81 7.81 20.48
C THR A 203 11.66 8.01 19.48
N ILE A 204 10.59 7.21 19.54
CA ILE A 204 9.53 7.27 18.52
C ILE A 204 8.76 8.60 18.52
N ARG A 205 8.60 9.25 19.68
CA ARG A 205 7.78 10.47 19.81
C ARG A 205 8.43 11.70 19.18
N ASP A 206 9.74 11.69 19.01
CA ASP A 206 10.49 12.85 18.54
C ASP A 206 10.76 12.81 17.03
N MET A 207 10.46 11.70 16.35
CA MET A 207 10.74 11.50 14.91
C MET A 207 9.97 12.44 13.97
N SER A 208 8.86 13.04 14.41
CA SER A 208 8.10 14.02 13.62
C SER A 208 8.44 15.47 13.93
N LYS A 209 9.24 15.71 14.97
CA LYS A 209 9.70 17.07 15.28
C LYS A 209 10.75 17.49 14.24
N PRO A 210 10.76 18.76 13.82
CA PRO A 210 11.68 19.27 12.80
C PRO A 210 13.15 19.00 13.10
#